data_AF-A0A934EDF5-F1
#
_entry.id   AF-A0A934EDF5-F1
#
_cell.length_a   1.000
_cell.length_b   1.000
_cell.length_c   1.000
_cell.angle_alpha   90.00
_cell.angle_beta   90.00
_cell.angle_gamma   90.00
#
_symmetry.space_group_name_H-M   'P 1'
#
loop_
_entity.id
_entity.type
_entity.pdbx_description
1 polymer ?
#
loop_
_entity_poly.entity_id
_entity_poly.type
_entity_poly.pdbx_seq_one_letter_code
_entity_poly.pdbx_strand_id
1 'polypeptide(L)'
;TLQPEAANKMQEWLGAEGENKLTDWDISRDAPYFGFEIPGAPGKYFYVWLDAPVGYMGSFKQLCNQRTETPSPLAGEGGGEGALNFDEYWKQGSNAELYHFIGKDILYFHALFWPAMLQHAGFRTPTKLFAHGFLTVNGEKMSKSRGTFITAKSYVDHIKNTEYLRYYYAAKLNGTMEDLDLNLEDFVAKVNSDLIGKYINIASRCAGFISKRFDGKLGNIDLAATAESQSAFKNGEIAHCFEQRDFSRALREIMRLADVANQYIAEKKPWELAKHEGKDAELHETCSTALTMFRDLTLYLKPVLPELAAQVEAFLNIPPLAWNDIWKPLPAGHTINAYQHLATRLDPKPIEAMVAANNESLSPSPSDETTSHSTKPASGQVAGYPASGRGETVQSEQRHAAHQQHTANKEVARAEKDFEPFIGIEDFAKVDLRVARIVNAEHVEGAEKLLKLTLDIGEEKPRIVFAGIKSAYDPEKLKGRLTVMVANLAPRKMKFGMSEGMVLAASGDTPGLFILSPDNGAQPGMRIK
;
A
#
# COMPACT_ATOMS: atom_id res chain seq x y z
N THR A 1 -13.91 -15.29 6.90
CA THR A 1 -13.54 -14.41 8.03
C THR A 1 -12.88 -13.14 7.50
N LEU A 2 -12.78 -12.11 8.33
CA LEU A 2 -12.38 -10.76 7.94
C LEU A 2 -11.22 -10.28 8.80
N GLN A 3 -10.47 -9.29 8.28
CA GLN A 3 -9.56 -8.49 9.10
C GLN A 3 -10.36 -7.70 10.16
N PRO A 4 -9.77 -7.39 11.34
CA PRO A 4 -10.44 -6.63 12.39
C PRO A 4 -11.04 -5.30 11.92
N GLU A 5 -10.31 -4.56 11.07
CA GLU A 5 -10.74 -3.27 10.53
C GLU A 5 -11.96 -3.41 9.62
N ALA A 6 -11.98 -4.45 8.78
CA ALA A 6 -13.10 -4.77 7.91
C ALA A 6 -14.33 -5.23 8.71
N ALA A 7 -14.12 -6.03 9.77
CA ALA A 7 -15.19 -6.46 10.66
C ALA A 7 -15.83 -5.27 11.42
N ASN A 8 -15.02 -4.32 11.89
CA ASN A 8 -15.50 -3.10 12.53
C ASN A 8 -16.36 -2.27 11.56
N LYS A 9 -15.93 -2.12 10.30
CA LYS A 9 -16.72 -1.44 9.27
C LYS A 9 -18.04 -2.14 8.96
N MET A 10 -18.07 -3.46 8.98
CA MET A 10 -19.33 -4.20 8.82
C MET A 10 -20.31 -3.98 9.95
N GLN A 11 -19.86 -3.88 11.20
CA GLN A 11 -20.73 -3.58 12.33
C GLN A 11 -21.40 -2.20 12.19
N GLU A 12 -20.68 -1.21 11.65
CA GLU A 12 -21.26 0.10 11.33
C GLU A 12 -22.41 -0.02 10.30
N TRP A 13 -22.24 -0.85 9.27
CA TRP A 13 -23.23 -1.06 8.20
C TRP A 13 -24.43 -1.90 8.61
N LEU A 14 -24.23 -2.93 9.42
CA LEU A 14 -25.31 -3.82 9.87
C LEU A 14 -26.16 -3.16 10.95
N GLY A 15 -25.55 -2.33 11.81
CA GLY A 15 -26.19 -1.78 13.00
C GLY A 15 -26.00 -2.68 14.22
N ALA A 16 -26.53 -2.23 15.37
CA ALA A 16 -26.49 -3.02 16.60
C ALA A 16 -27.39 -4.27 16.50
N GLU A 17 -27.22 -5.22 17.42
CA GLU A 17 -28.07 -6.41 17.46
C GLU A 17 -29.55 -6.02 17.58
N GLY A 18 -30.38 -6.46 16.61
CA GLY A 18 -31.79 -6.10 16.50
C GLY A 18 -32.08 -4.87 15.62
N GLU A 19 -31.06 -4.13 15.18
CA GLU A 19 -31.19 -3.12 14.12
C GLU A 19 -31.04 -3.78 12.75
N ASN A 20 -31.82 -3.33 11.77
CA ASN A 20 -31.56 -3.61 10.35
C ASN A 20 -31.35 -2.29 9.61
N LYS A 21 -30.09 -1.98 9.30
CA LYS A 21 -29.72 -0.82 8.48
C LYS A 21 -29.57 -1.15 7.00
N LEU A 22 -29.76 -2.41 6.62
CA LEU A 22 -29.70 -2.83 5.22
C LEU A 22 -30.97 -2.39 4.49
N THR A 23 -30.78 -1.98 3.24
CA THR A 23 -31.85 -1.61 2.32
C THR A 23 -31.84 -2.55 1.13
N ASP A 24 -32.99 -2.66 0.45
CA ASP A 24 -33.03 -3.31 -0.85
C ASP A 24 -32.02 -2.64 -1.79
N TRP A 25 -31.31 -3.46 -2.56
CA TRP A 25 -30.36 -3.02 -3.57
C TRP A 25 -31.02 -3.06 -4.94
N ASP A 26 -31.04 -1.93 -5.63
CA ASP A 26 -31.50 -1.89 -7.01
C ASP A 26 -30.48 -2.57 -7.93
N ILE A 27 -30.91 -3.70 -8.48
CA ILE A 27 -30.11 -4.59 -9.33
C ILE A 27 -30.45 -4.48 -10.82
N SER A 28 -31.29 -3.52 -11.22
CA SER A 28 -31.77 -3.40 -12.61
C SER A 28 -31.45 -2.04 -13.23
N ARG A 29 -31.21 -1.99 -14.54
CA ARG A 29 -31.00 -0.76 -15.32
C ARG A 29 -31.87 -0.79 -16.57
N ASP A 30 -32.40 0.37 -16.95
CA ASP A 30 -33.19 0.52 -18.17
C ASP A 30 -32.32 0.59 -19.42
N ALA A 31 -32.86 0.14 -20.56
CA ALA A 31 -32.28 0.40 -21.86
C ALA A 31 -32.16 1.94 -22.13
N PRO A 32 -31.13 2.40 -22.86
CA PRO A 32 -30.02 1.63 -23.41
C PRO A 32 -28.95 1.30 -22.35
N TYR A 33 -28.54 0.04 -22.28
CA TYR A 33 -27.49 -0.41 -21.36
C TYR A 33 -26.63 -1.49 -22.03
N PHE A 34 -25.32 -1.47 -21.78
CA PHE A 34 -24.41 -2.52 -22.21
C PHE A 34 -24.21 -3.51 -21.06
N GLY A 35 -24.95 -4.62 -21.10
CA GLY A 35 -24.93 -5.65 -20.07
C GLY A 35 -25.84 -6.82 -20.42
N PHE A 36 -26.12 -7.67 -19.43
CA PHE A 36 -27.00 -8.81 -19.61
C PHE A 36 -28.47 -8.42 -19.39
N GLU A 37 -29.34 -8.75 -20.36
CA GLU A 37 -30.79 -8.54 -20.23
C GLU A 37 -31.38 -9.47 -19.15
N ILE A 38 -32.31 -8.96 -18.36
CA ILE A 38 -32.95 -9.71 -17.27
C ILE A 38 -33.97 -10.68 -17.86
N PRO A 39 -33.85 -12.00 -17.62
CA PRO A 39 -34.81 -12.98 -18.12
C PRO A 39 -36.25 -12.65 -17.67
N GLY A 40 -37.17 -12.58 -18.63
CA GLY A 40 -38.57 -12.27 -18.36
C GLY A 40 -38.90 -10.78 -18.18
N ALA A 41 -37.92 -9.87 -18.32
CA ALA A 41 -38.13 -8.43 -18.22
C ALA A 41 -37.50 -7.68 -19.42
N PRO A 42 -38.18 -7.64 -20.59
CA PRO A 42 -37.65 -7.03 -21.80
C PRO A 42 -37.24 -5.56 -21.60
N GLY A 43 -36.05 -5.20 -22.09
CA GLY A 43 -35.51 -3.85 -21.98
C GLY A 43 -34.95 -3.47 -20.59
N LYS A 44 -34.91 -4.42 -19.65
CA LYS A 44 -34.25 -4.27 -18.35
C LYS A 44 -32.96 -5.11 -18.34
N TYR A 45 -31.90 -4.56 -17.78
CA TYR A 45 -30.57 -5.16 -17.71
C TYR A 45 -30.12 -5.30 -16.27
N PHE A 46 -29.29 -6.31 -15.97
CA PHE A 46 -28.65 -6.38 -14.67
C PHE A 46 -27.71 -5.20 -14.46
N TYR A 47 -27.76 -4.59 -13.29
CA TYR A 47 -26.77 -3.60 -12.87
C TYR A 47 -25.42 -4.29 -12.71
N VAL A 48 -24.35 -3.64 -13.18
CA VAL A 48 -22.98 -4.20 -13.17
C VAL A 48 -22.51 -4.74 -11.81
N TRP A 49 -22.99 -4.19 -10.69
CA TRP A 49 -22.61 -4.72 -9.36
C TRP A 49 -23.22 -6.07 -9.01
N LEU A 50 -24.26 -6.51 -9.75
CA LEU A 50 -24.80 -7.85 -9.66
C LEU A 50 -23.96 -8.86 -10.46
N ASP A 51 -23.59 -8.54 -11.70
CA ASP A 51 -22.88 -9.50 -12.58
C ASP A 51 -21.35 -9.51 -12.38
N ALA A 52 -20.74 -8.41 -11.94
CA ALA A 52 -19.30 -8.30 -11.77
C ALA A 52 -18.69 -9.38 -10.85
N PRO A 53 -19.20 -9.64 -9.62
CA PRO A 53 -18.66 -10.70 -8.78
C PRO A 53 -18.99 -12.11 -9.30
N VAL A 54 -20.09 -12.28 -10.06
CA VAL A 54 -20.37 -13.53 -10.79
C VAL A 54 -19.29 -13.79 -11.86
N GLY A 55 -18.63 -12.74 -12.34
CA GLY A 55 -17.44 -12.83 -13.18
C GLY A 55 -16.30 -13.68 -12.57
N TYR A 56 -16.15 -13.74 -11.24
CA TYR A 56 -15.19 -14.65 -10.59
C TYR A 56 -15.52 -16.12 -10.88
N MET A 57 -16.81 -16.47 -10.79
CA MET A 57 -17.31 -17.81 -11.12
C MET A 57 -17.18 -18.08 -12.62
N GLY A 58 -17.57 -17.13 -13.46
CA GLY A 58 -17.48 -17.24 -14.92
C GLY A 58 -16.05 -17.47 -15.39
N SER A 59 -15.09 -16.71 -14.86
CA SER A 59 -13.67 -16.86 -15.15
C SER A 59 -13.15 -18.25 -14.73
N PHE A 60 -13.46 -18.70 -13.51
CA PHE A 60 -13.04 -20.03 -13.04
C PHE A 60 -13.70 -21.16 -13.84
N LYS A 61 -14.97 -21.03 -14.19
CA LYS A 61 -15.68 -22.01 -15.04
C LYS A 61 -15.03 -22.10 -16.42
N GLN A 62 -14.61 -20.98 -16.99
CA GLN A 62 -13.88 -20.97 -18.25
C GLN A 62 -12.54 -21.70 -18.13
N LEU A 63 -11.81 -21.53 -17.01
CA LEU A 63 -10.59 -22.28 -16.73
C LEU A 63 -10.86 -23.79 -16.63
N CYS A 64 -11.92 -24.20 -15.92
CA CYS A 64 -12.35 -25.61 -15.86
C CYS A 64 -12.63 -26.19 -17.25
N ASN A 65 -13.31 -25.44 -18.12
CA ASN A 65 -13.60 -25.88 -19.49
C ASN A 65 -12.33 -26.02 -20.35
N GLN A 66 -11.28 -25.24 -20.06
CA GLN A 66 -9.99 -25.33 -20.75
C GLN A 66 -9.12 -26.48 -20.23
N ARG A 67 -9.27 -26.88 -18.97
CA ARG A 67 -8.53 -27.97 -18.33
C ARG A 67 -9.38 -29.23 -18.25
N THR A 68 -9.52 -29.95 -19.36
CA THR A 68 -10.39 -31.14 -19.46
C THR A 68 -9.65 -32.48 -19.51
N GLU A 69 -8.31 -32.50 -19.56
CA GLU A 69 -7.52 -33.74 -19.60
C GLU A 69 -7.05 -34.20 -18.20
N THR A 70 -6.98 -35.52 -18.03
CA THR A 70 -6.48 -36.17 -16.81
C THR A 70 -4.95 -36.00 -16.72
N PRO A 71 -4.37 -35.75 -15.52
CA PRO A 71 -2.96 -35.42 -15.39
C PRO A 71 -2.05 -36.55 -15.90
N SER A 72 -0.98 -36.16 -16.60
CA SER A 72 0.12 -37.04 -16.97
C SER A 72 0.75 -37.67 -15.72
N PRO A 73 1.04 -38.99 -15.70
CA PRO A 73 1.71 -39.66 -14.59
C PRO A 73 3.17 -39.20 -14.34
N LEU A 74 3.69 -38.24 -15.11
CA LEU A 74 5.00 -37.62 -14.94
C LEU A 74 4.96 -36.30 -14.13
N ALA A 75 3.78 -35.85 -13.69
CA ALA A 75 3.65 -34.70 -12.81
C ALA A 75 4.05 -35.08 -11.37
N GLY A 76 5.28 -34.74 -10.98
CA GLY A 76 5.71 -34.84 -9.58
C GLY A 76 4.85 -33.98 -8.64
N GLU A 77 5.01 -34.20 -7.34
CA GLU A 77 4.37 -33.44 -6.25
C GLU A 77 4.71 -31.93 -6.38
N GLY A 78 3.95 -31.21 -7.19
CA GLY A 78 4.18 -29.79 -7.49
C GLY A 78 3.79 -29.28 -8.88
N GLY A 79 3.35 -30.13 -9.82
CA GLY A 79 3.00 -29.60 -11.15
C GLY A 79 2.43 -30.61 -12.13
N GLY A 80 1.11 -30.75 -12.11
CA GLY A 80 0.33 -31.32 -13.21
C GLY A 80 -1.04 -30.66 -13.20
N GLU A 81 -1.34 -29.84 -14.22
CA GLU A 81 -2.65 -29.18 -14.35
C GLU A 81 -3.70 -30.20 -14.79
N GLY A 82 -4.12 -31.05 -13.85
CA GLY A 82 -5.22 -31.99 -14.07
C GLY A 82 -6.56 -31.28 -14.26
N ALA A 83 -7.56 -32.05 -14.69
CA ALA A 83 -8.91 -31.56 -14.84
C ALA A 83 -9.42 -30.85 -13.58
N LEU A 84 -9.98 -29.64 -13.74
CA LEU A 84 -10.58 -28.87 -12.66
C LEU A 84 -12.10 -29.01 -12.70
N ASN A 85 -12.72 -29.24 -11.55
CA ASN A 85 -14.16 -29.29 -11.42
C ASN A 85 -14.68 -28.00 -10.75
N PHE A 86 -15.65 -27.35 -11.39
CA PHE A 86 -16.23 -26.10 -10.89
C PHE A 86 -16.91 -26.29 -9.52
N ASP A 87 -17.68 -27.37 -9.36
CA ASP A 87 -18.46 -27.64 -8.16
C ASP A 87 -17.57 -27.95 -6.97
N GLU A 88 -16.38 -28.52 -7.17
CA GLU A 88 -15.41 -28.73 -6.08
C GLU A 88 -15.01 -27.43 -5.37
N TYR A 89 -15.10 -26.29 -6.04
CA TYR A 89 -14.74 -24.98 -5.49
C TYR A 89 -15.96 -24.15 -5.07
N TRP A 90 -17.06 -24.22 -5.82
CA TRP A 90 -18.20 -23.30 -5.68
C TRP A 90 -19.44 -23.91 -5.03
N LYS A 91 -19.60 -25.24 -5.01
CA LYS A 91 -20.78 -25.85 -4.37
C LYS A 91 -20.81 -25.57 -2.88
N GLN A 92 -22.01 -25.47 -2.33
CA GLN A 92 -22.20 -25.34 -0.89
C GLN A 92 -21.50 -26.50 -0.15
N GLY A 93 -20.79 -26.18 0.94
CA GLY A 93 -20.03 -27.17 1.71
C GLY A 93 -18.72 -27.65 1.06
N SER A 94 -18.24 -26.99 -0.01
CA SER A 94 -16.89 -27.22 -0.52
C SER A 94 -15.83 -27.05 0.59
N ASN A 95 -14.79 -27.88 0.53
CA ASN A 95 -13.61 -27.82 1.42
C ASN A 95 -12.46 -26.98 0.82
N ALA A 96 -12.56 -26.54 -0.44
CA ALA A 96 -11.55 -25.67 -1.03
C ALA A 96 -11.50 -24.33 -0.29
N GLU A 97 -10.45 -23.53 -0.43
CA GLU A 97 -10.44 -22.18 0.12
C GLU A 97 -10.72 -21.16 -0.99
N LEU A 98 -11.59 -20.19 -0.71
CA LEU A 98 -11.93 -19.10 -1.64
C LEU A 98 -11.54 -17.76 -1.03
N TYR A 99 -10.56 -17.11 -1.63
CA TYR A 99 -10.01 -15.83 -1.16
C TYR A 99 -10.24 -14.73 -2.19
N HIS A 100 -10.62 -13.55 -1.71
CA HIS A 100 -10.72 -12.34 -2.54
C HIS A 100 -9.78 -11.28 -2.00
N PHE A 101 -8.80 -10.87 -2.82
CA PHE A 101 -7.98 -9.68 -2.57
C PHE A 101 -8.66 -8.47 -3.20
N ILE A 102 -8.98 -7.46 -2.40
CA ILE A 102 -9.81 -6.33 -2.82
C ILE A 102 -9.32 -5.00 -2.23
N GLY A 103 -9.66 -3.89 -2.87
CA GLY A 103 -9.53 -2.56 -2.27
C GLY A 103 -10.59 -2.33 -1.19
N LYS A 104 -10.29 -1.47 -0.21
CA LYS A 104 -11.23 -1.12 0.87
C LYS A 104 -12.53 -0.45 0.39
N ASP A 105 -12.52 0.16 -0.80
CA ASP A 105 -13.66 0.84 -1.41
C ASP A 105 -14.79 -0.10 -1.85
N ILE A 106 -14.44 -1.34 -2.21
CA ILE A 106 -15.41 -2.35 -2.66
C ILE A 106 -15.74 -3.39 -1.58
N LEU A 107 -15.30 -3.15 -0.33
CA LEU A 107 -15.50 -4.05 0.79
C LEU A 107 -16.99 -4.30 1.07
N TYR A 108 -17.84 -3.27 1.02
CA TYR A 108 -19.29 -3.41 1.24
C TYR A 108 -19.90 -4.49 0.34
N PHE A 109 -19.57 -4.44 -0.96
CA PHE A 109 -20.08 -5.37 -1.95
C PHE A 109 -19.60 -6.80 -1.69
N HIS A 110 -18.33 -6.98 -1.34
CA HIS A 110 -17.73 -8.30 -1.16
C HIS A 110 -18.07 -8.94 0.20
N ALA A 111 -18.40 -8.13 1.20
CA ALA A 111 -18.66 -8.59 2.56
C ALA A 111 -20.15 -8.73 2.88
N LEU A 112 -21.03 -8.02 2.17
CA LEU A 112 -22.48 -8.08 2.37
C LEU A 112 -23.23 -8.62 1.16
N PHE A 113 -23.19 -7.89 0.05
CA PHE A 113 -24.01 -8.19 -1.13
C PHE A 113 -23.64 -9.54 -1.78
N TRP A 114 -22.35 -9.78 -2.01
CA TRP A 114 -21.87 -10.98 -2.69
C TRP A 114 -22.11 -12.28 -1.91
N PRO A 115 -21.79 -12.37 -0.59
CA PRO A 115 -22.11 -13.55 0.19
C PRO A 115 -23.62 -13.82 0.26
N ALA A 116 -24.45 -12.76 0.36
CA ALA A 116 -25.91 -12.90 0.37
C ALA A 116 -26.43 -13.48 -0.94
N MET A 117 -25.94 -13.00 -2.08
CA MET A 117 -26.27 -13.56 -3.41
C MET A 117 -25.90 -15.05 -3.50
N LEU A 118 -24.66 -15.40 -3.17
CA LEU A 118 -24.16 -16.78 -3.24
C LEU A 118 -25.01 -17.71 -2.39
N GLN A 119 -25.30 -17.32 -1.14
CA GLN A 119 -26.08 -18.11 -0.22
C GLN A 119 -27.50 -18.39 -0.75
N HIS A 120 -28.18 -17.39 -1.32
CA HIS A 120 -29.52 -17.56 -1.89
C HIS A 120 -29.52 -18.35 -3.20
N ALA A 121 -28.42 -18.30 -3.96
CA ALA A 121 -28.23 -19.08 -5.18
C ALA A 121 -27.72 -20.51 -4.93
N GLY A 122 -27.55 -20.94 -3.67
CA GLY A 122 -27.12 -22.30 -3.33
C GLY A 122 -25.62 -22.57 -3.49
N PHE A 123 -24.79 -21.52 -3.51
CA PHE A 123 -23.32 -21.62 -3.59
C PHE A 123 -22.67 -21.38 -2.23
N ARG A 124 -21.41 -21.80 -2.10
CA ARG A 124 -20.59 -21.47 -0.93
C ARG A 124 -20.16 -20.00 -0.93
N THR A 125 -19.90 -19.45 0.24
CA THR A 125 -19.40 -18.08 0.42
C THR A 125 -17.87 -18.03 0.50
N PRO A 126 -17.24 -16.84 0.32
CA PRO A 126 -15.79 -16.70 0.43
C PRO A 126 -15.25 -17.14 1.81
N THR A 127 -14.12 -17.85 1.80
CA THR A 127 -13.42 -18.28 3.03
C THR A 127 -12.86 -17.07 3.78
N LYS A 128 -12.17 -16.15 3.07
CA LYS A 128 -11.72 -14.86 3.63
C LYS A 128 -11.72 -13.75 2.58
N LEU A 129 -11.88 -12.52 3.05
CA LEU A 129 -11.57 -11.31 2.28
C LEU A 129 -10.26 -10.72 2.79
N PHE A 130 -9.38 -10.36 1.88
CA PHE A 130 -8.12 -9.67 2.14
C PHE A 130 -8.21 -8.28 1.54
N ALA A 131 -8.62 -7.31 2.36
CA ALA A 131 -8.75 -5.92 1.96
C ALA A 131 -7.43 -5.19 2.18
N HIS A 132 -7.03 -4.38 1.19
CA HIS A 132 -5.89 -3.47 1.29
C HIS A 132 -6.34 -2.01 1.16
N GLY A 133 -5.53 -1.08 1.68
CA GLY A 133 -5.77 0.35 1.51
C GLY A 133 -5.47 0.86 0.10
N PHE A 134 -5.56 2.18 -0.05
CA PHE A 134 -5.20 2.88 -1.28
C PHE A 134 -3.70 3.04 -1.41
N LEU A 135 -3.27 3.27 -2.64
CA LEU A 135 -1.91 3.71 -2.94
C LEU A 135 -1.85 5.24 -2.98
N THR A 136 -0.91 5.81 -2.22
CA THR A 136 -0.47 7.20 -2.37
C THR A 136 0.90 7.25 -3.05
N VAL A 137 1.27 8.41 -3.59
CA VAL A 137 2.59 8.68 -4.15
C VAL A 137 3.12 9.93 -3.50
N ASN A 138 4.30 9.83 -2.86
CA ASN A 138 4.91 10.90 -2.06
C ASN A 138 3.97 11.51 -1.00
N GLY A 139 3.20 10.66 -0.31
CA GLY A 139 2.26 11.05 0.75
C GLY A 139 0.93 11.61 0.25
N GLU A 140 0.72 11.69 -1.07
CA GLU A 140 -0.47 12.28 -1.65
C GLU A 140 -1.29 11.28 -2.46
N LYS A 141 -2.60 11.50 -2.56
CA LYS A 141 -3.44 10.75 -3.50
C LYS A 141 -2.91 10.96 -4.92
N MET A 142 -2.83 9.88 -5.70
CA MET A 142 -2.42 9.94 -7.10
C MET A 142 -3.24 10.98 -7.87
N SER A 143 -2.54 11.90 -8.53
CA SER A 143 -3.15 12.97 -9.31
C SER A 143 -2.55 12.98 -10.71
N LYS A 144 -3.42 13.19 -11.70
CA LYS A 144 -2.97 13.46 -13.05
C LYS A 144 -2.15 14.76 -13.05
N SER A 145 -2.67 15.88 -12.54
CA SER A 145 -2.03 17.20 -12.62
C SER A 145 -0.63 17.31 -12.00
N ARG A 146 -0.27 16.38 -11.10
CA ARG A 146 1.07 16.30 -10.48
C ARG A 146 1.96 15.21 -11.09
N GLY A 147 1.45 14.48 -12.09
CA GLY A 147 2.19 13.41 -12.78
C GLY A 147 2.32 12.13 -11.97
N THR A 148 1.70 12.10 -10.79
CA THR A 148 1.74 11.00 -9.83
C THR A 148 0.67 9.94 -10.10
N PHE A 149 -0.22 10.18 -11.09
CA PHE A 149 -1.03 9.12 -11.67
C PHE A 149 -0.17 8.25 -12.60
N ILE A 150 0.53 7.29 -11.99
CA ILE A 150 1.44 6.39 -12.68
C ILE A 150 0.66 5.15 -13.12
N THR A 151 0.48 4.99 -14.44
CA THR A 151 -0.08 3.75 -14.98
C THR A 151 0.97 2.64 -14.99
N ALA A 152 0.53 1.38 -14.91
CA ALA A 152 1.44 0.24 -15.02
C ALA A 152 2.24 0.25 -16.33
N LYS A 153 1.60 0.67 -17.44
CA LYS A 153 2.28 0.85 -18.72
C LYS A 153 3.37 1.93 -18.65
N SER A 154 3.06 3.10 -18.09
CA SER A 154 4.04 4.18 -17.91
C SER A 154 5.23 3.71 -17.08
N TYR A 155 5.00 2.96 -16.00
CA TYR A 155 6.08 2.34 -15.22
C TYR A 155 6.97 1.41 -16.06
N VAL A 156 6.36 0.47 -16.79
CA VAL A 156 7.09 -0.52 -17.61
C VAL A 156 7.88 0.15 -18.73
N ASP A 157 7.30 1.16 -19.39
CA ASP A 157 7.95 1.86 -20.51
C ASP A 157 9.22 2.60 -20.06
N HIS A 158 9.27 3.11 -18.82
CA HIS A 158 10.39 3.91 -18.32
C HIS A 158 11.39 3.10 -17.47
N ILE A 159 10.92 2.33 -16.48
CA ILE A 159 11.79 1.64 -15.51
C ILE A 159 12.11 0.21 -15.98
N LYS A 160 11.22 -0.40 -16.78
CA LYS A 160 11.32 -1.75 -17.38
C LYS A 160 11.37 -2.92 -16.39
N ASN A 161 12.20 -2.85 -15.36
CA ASN A 161 12.30 -3.87 -14.33
C ASN A 161 11.11 -3.76 -13.36
N THR A 162 10.15 -4.67 -13.50
CA THR A 162 8.94 -4.72 -12.66
C THR A 162 9.20 -5.25 -11.26
N GLU A 163 10.32 -5.94 -11.03
CA GLU A 163 10.62 -6.54 -9.73
C GLU A 163 10.97 -5.52 -8.66
N TYR A 164 11.47 -4.34 -9.07
CA TYR A 164 11.71 -3.24 -8.14
C TYR A 164 10.41 -2.78 -7.46
N LEU A 165 9.33 -2.58 -8.23
CA LEU A 165 8.04 -2.19 -7.66
C LEU A 165 7.44 -3.32 -6.82
N ARG A 166 7.56 -4.58 -7.27
CA ARG A 166 7.13 -5.75 -6.49
C ARG A 166 7.82 -5.79 -5.13
N TYR A 167 9.15 -5.61 -5.12
CA TYR A 167 9.93 -5.57 -3.88
C TYR A 167 9.47 -4.45 -2.96
N TYR A 168 9.35 -3.24 -3.49
CA TYR A 168 9.01 -2.07 -2.69
C TYR A 168 7.62 -2.19 -2.06
N TYR A 169 6.63 -2.65 -2.83
CA TYR A 169 5.30 -2.92 -2.27
C TYR A 169 5.32 -4.05 -1.25
N ALA A 170 5.98 -5.18 -1.53
CA ALA A 170 6.10 -6.26 -0.55
C ALA A 170 6.80 -5.81 0.74
N ALA A 171 7.76 -4.89 0.65
CA ALA A 171 8.47 -4.36 1.82
C ALA A 171 7.60 -3.49 2.74
N LYS A 172 6.44 -3.01 2.26
CA LYS A 172 5.50 -2.17 3.00
C LYS A 172 4.15 -2.84 3.28
N LEU A 173 3.75 -3.81 2.46
CA LEU A 173 2.51 -4.54 2.62
C LEU A 173 2.51 -5.36 3.91
N ASN A 174 1.40 -5.31 4.62
CA ASN A 174 1.18 -6.05 5.85
C ASN A 174 -0.24 -6.66 5.87
N GLY A 175 -0.57 -7.41 6.91
CA GLY A 175 -1.86 -8.09 7.03
C GLY A 175 -3.08 -7.18 7.30
N THR A 176 -2.91 -5.86 7.31
CA THR A 176 -3.96 -4.88 7.67
C THR A 176 -4.53 -4.15 6.44
N MET A 177 -5.56 -3.32 6.65
CA MET A 177 -6.23 -2.52 5.63
C MET A 177 -5.68 -1.07 5.55
N GLU A 178 -4.38 -0.90 5.76
CA GLU A 178 -3.69 0.40 5.73
C GLU A 178 -3.37 0.86 4.30
N ASP A 179 -3.31 2.19 4.13
CA ASP A 179 -2.86 2.81 2.89
C ASP A 179 -1.34 2.65 2.74
N LEU A 180 -0.88 2.46 1.50
CA LEU A 180 0.53 2.26 1.18
C LEU A 180 1.04 3.48 0.42
N ASP A 181 2.19 4.01 0.83
CA ASP A 181 2.83 5.12 0.12
C ASP A 181 3.98 4.66 -0.77
N LEU A 182 3.93 5.06 -2.05
CA LEU A 182 5.04 5.03 -2.98
C LEU A 182 5.79 6.37 -2.92
N ASN A 183 6.70 6.49 -1.97
CA ASN A 183 7.65 7.58 -1.96
C ASN A 183 8.79 7.27 -2.95
N LEU A 184 8.94 8.09 -3.99
CA LEU A 184 9.84 7.79 -5.11
C LEU A 184 11.32 7.86 -4.72
N GLU A 185 11.70 8.70 -3.76
CA GLU A 185 13.08 8.76 -3.24
C GLU A 185 13.40 7.54 -2.38
N ASP A 186 12.50 7.19 -1.46
CA ASP A 186 12.59 5.97 -0.64
C ASP A 186 12.58 4.72 -1.53
N PHE A 187 11.80 4.71 -2.61
CA PHE A 187 11.79 3.63 -3.60
C PHE A 187 13.17 3.37 -4.19
N VAL A 188 13.85 4.42 -4.66
CA VAL A 188 15.22 4.32 -5.16
C VAL A 188 16.18 3.85 -4.06
N ALA A 189 16.11 4.47 -2.87
CA ALA A 189 17.01 4.17 -1.77
C ALA A 189 16.87 2.71 -1.30
N LYS A 190 15.63 2.25 -1.10
CA LYS A 190 15.28 0.92 -0.60
C LYS A 190 15.68 -0.18 -1.56
N VAL A 191 15.36 -0.04 -2.86
CA VAL A 191 15.77 -0.99 -3.90
C VAL A 191 17.28 -1.09 -3.99
N ASN A 192 17.97 0.06 -4.04
CA ASN A 192 19.43 0.09 -4.18
C ASN A 192 20.15 -0.45 -2.93
N SER A 193 19.66 -0.13 -1.74
CA SER A 193 20.24 -0.64 -0.49
C SER A 193 20.05 -2.15 -0.39
N ASP A 194 18.81 -2.62 -0.47
CA ASP A 194 18.48 -3.99 -0.11
C ASP A 194 18.82 -4.98 -1.22
N LEU A 195 18.33 -4.74 -2.43
CA LEU A 195 18.55 -5.68 -3.53
C LEU A 195 19.98 -5.61 -4.01
N ILE A 196 20.51 -4.41 -4.26
CA ILE A 196 21.83 -4.27 -4.86
C ILE A 196 22.94 -4.29 -3.80
N GLY A 197 22.78 -3.50 -2.74
CA GLY A 197 23.80 -3.31 -1.70
C GLY A 197 23.95 -4.51 -0.75
N LYS A 198 22.88 -5.27 -0.52
CA LYS A 198 22.91 -6.43 0.39
C LYS A 198 22.80 -7.75 -0.36
N TYR A 199 21.67 -8.00 -1.03
CA TYR A 199 21.37 -9.33 -1.59
C TYR A 199 22.28 -9.72 -2.76
N ILE A 200 22.28 -8.96 -3.86
CA ILE A 200 23.10 -9.24 -5.05
C ILE A 200 24.59 -9.11 -4.77
N ASN A 201 24.96 -8.24 -3.83
CA ASN A 201 26.35 -8.04 -3.41
C ASN A 201 27.04 -9.32 -2.90
N ILE A 202 26.27 -10.27 -2.34
CA ILE A 202 26.80 -11.56 -1.87
C ILE A 202 27.37 -12.35 -3.05
N ALA A 203 26.55 -12.57 -4.09
CA ALA A 203 26.96 -13.33 -5.26
C ALA A 203 28.07 -12.62 -6.04
N SER A 204 27.95 -11.31 -6.26
CA SER A 204 28.93 -10.55 -7.06
C SER A 204 30.34 -10.55 -6.47
N ARG A 205 30.48 -10.62 -5.14
CA ARG A 205 31.78 -10.65 -4.43
C ARG A 205 32.42 -12.04 -4.37
N CYS A 206 31.64 -13.11 -4.50
CA CYS A 206 32.12 -14.48 -4.27
C CYS A 206 32.16 -15.33 -5.55
N ALA A 207 31.20 -15.18 -6.47
CA ALA A 207 31.07 -16.04 -7.64
C ALA A 207 32.27 -15.97 -8.60
N GLY A 208 32.91 -14.79 -8.68
CA GLY A 208 34.11 -14.59 -9.50
C GLY A 208 35.29 -15.43 -9.05
N PHE A 209 35.47 -15.66 -7.74
CA PHE A 209 36.54 -16.52 -7.23
C PHE A 209 36.28 -17.99 -7.55
N ILE A 210 35.03 -18.45 -7.39
CA ILE A 210 34.59 -19.80 -7.78
C ILE A 210 34.89 -20.09 -9.25
N SER A 211 34.50 -19.17 -10.14
CA SER A 211 34.70 -19.35 -11.58
C SER A 211 36.18 -19.33 -11.98
N LYS A 212 36.98 -18.43 -11.40
CA LYS A 212 38.36 -18.19 -11.85
C LYS A 212 39.41 -19.10 -11.21
N ARG A 213 39.18 -19.57 -9.98
CA ARG A 213 40.19 -20.31 -9.20
C ARG A 213 39.80 -21.76 -8.91
N PHE A 214 38.51 -22.09 -9.04
CA PHE A 214 37.97 -23.38 -8.62
C PHE A 214 37.13 -24.05 -9.71
N ASP A 215 37.39 -23.73 -10.99
CA ASP A 215 36.73 -24.30 -12.17
C ASP A 215 35.19 -24.26 -12.13
N GLY A 216 34.61 -23.24 -11.49
CA GLY A 216 33.16 -23.13 -11.32
C GLY A 216 32.56 -24.14 -10.33
N LYS A 217 33.38 -24.87 -9.56
CA LYS A 217 32.92 -25.89 -8.61
C LYS A 217 32.90 -25.33 -7.19
N LEU A 218 31.83 -25.62 -6.45
CA LEU A 218 31.71 -25.30 -5.03
C LEU A 218 32.55 -26.25 -4.17
N GLY A 219 32.98 -25.78 -3.02
CA GLY A 219 33.74 -26.52 -2.02
C GLY A 219 32.88 -26.94 -0.84
N ASN A 220 33.52 -27.39 0.23
CA ASN A 220 32.85 -27.56 1.52
C ASN A 220 32.35 -26.20 2.05
N ILE A 221 31.40 -26.22 2.98
CA ILE A 221 30.85 -25.01 3.59
C ILE A 221 31.04 -25.01 5.11
N ASP A 222 31.13 -23.81 5.66
CA ASP A 222 31.01 -23.57 7.10
C ASP A 222 29.53 -23.68 7.49
N LEU A 223 29.13 -24.87 7.95
CA LEU A 223 27.74 -25.13 8.36
C LEU A 223 27.29 -24.24 9.52
N ALA A 224 28.22 -23.85 10.41
CA ALA A 224 27.88 -23.01 11.55
C ALA A 224 27.48 -21.60 11.09
N ALA A 225 28.16 -21.06 10.07
CA ALA A 225 27.78 -19.80 9.47
C ALA A 225 26.36 -19.82 8.87
N THR A 226 25.92 -20.96 8.32
CA THR A 226 24.56 -21.10 7.73
C THR A 226 23.44 -21.34 8.74
N ALA A 227 23.74 -21.45 10.04
CA ALA A 227 22.80 -21.89 11.07
C ALA A 227 21.54 -21.01 11.15
N GLU A 228 21.68 -19.69 10.97
CA GLU A 228 20.54 -18.78 11.01
C GLU A 228 19.61 -18.94 9.80
N SER A 229 20.17 -19.07 8.60
CA SER A 229 19.37 -19.31 7.37
C SER A 229 18.64 -20.65 7.45
N GLN A 230 19.31 -21.68 7.97
CA GLN A 230 18.70 -22.98 8.22
C GLN A 230 17.59 -22.90 9.27
N SER A 231 17.80 -22.13 10.35
CA SER A 231 16.80 -21.97 11.42
C SER A 231 15.56 -21.23 10.91
N ALA A 232 15.74 -20.19 10.11
CA ALA A 232 14.64 -19.47 9.46
C ALA A 232 13.80 -20.40 8.56
N PHE A 233 14.46 -21.32 7.82
CA PHE A 233 13.77 -22.34 7.02
C PHE A 233 12.94 -23.27 7.90
N LYS A 234 13.58 -23.88 8.91
CA LYS A 234 12.98 -24.90 9.77
C LYS A 234 11.84 -24.36 10.64
N ASN A 235 12.01 -23.15 11.17
CA ASN A 235 11.01 -22.52 12.02
C ASN A 235 9.79 -22.04 11.20
N GLY A 236 9.95 -21.86 9.90
CA GLY A 236 8.88 -21.44 9.01
C GLY A 236 8.39 -20.02 9.25
N GLU A 237 9.15 -19.16 9.94
CA GLU A 237 8.70 -17.80 10.28
C GLU A 237 8.43 -16.96 9.03
N ILE A 238 9.33 -17.00 8.05
CA ILE A 238 9.18 -16.25 6.79
C ILE A 238 7.96 -16.77 6.01
N ALA A 239 7.79 -18.10 5.92
CA ALA A 239 6.62 -18.72 5.29
C ALA A 239 5.32 -18.29 5.99
N HIS A 240 5.31 -18.29 7.32
CA HIS A 240 4.17 -17.84 8.12
C HIS A 240 3.85 -16.36 7.88
N CYS A 241 4.86 -15.50 7.78
CA CYS A 241 4.66 -14.10 7.46
C CYS A 241 4.00 -13.92 6.08
N PHE A 242 4.44 -14.65 5.05
CA PHE A 242 3.77 -14.65 3.75
C PHE A 242 2.33 -15.16 3.83
N GLU A 243 2.08 -16.26 4.54
CA GLU A 243 0.73 -16.83 4.74
C GLU A 243 -0.22 -15.84 5.45
N GLN A 244 0.29 -15.08 6.41
CA GLN A 244 -0.46 -14.02 7.09
C GLN A 244 -0.52 -12.69 6.33
N ARG A 245 0.07 -12.63 5.13
CA ARG A 245 0.21 -11.41 4.31
C ARG A 245 1.03 -10.30 4.98
N ASP A 246 1.82 -10.62 6.00
CA ASP A 246 2.79 -9.71 6.61
C ASP A 246 4.12 -9.73 5.83
N PHE A 247 4.05 -9.27 4.58
CA PHE A 247 5.19 -9.27 3.66
C PHE A 247 6.32 -8.37 4.17
N SER A 248 5.99 -7.24 4.80
CA SER A 248 6.96 -6.33 5.39
C SER A 248 7.84 -6.99 6.45
N ARG A 249 7.25 -7.85 7.31
CA ARG A 249 7.99 -8.62 8.31
C ARG A 249 8.82 -9.72 7.66
N ALA A 250 8.27 -10.43 6.67
CA ALA A 250 9.01 -11.43 5.92
C ALA A 250 10.28 -10.82 5.30
N LEU A 251 10.15 -9.68 4.62
CA LEU A 251 11.26 -9.02 3.93
C LEU A 251 12.28 -8.42 4.89
N ARG A 252 11.86 -7.93 6.07
CA ARG A 252 12.79 -7.50 7.12
C ARG A 252 13.65 -8.66 7.61
N GLU A 253 13.06 -9.84 7.84
CA GLU A 253 13.83 -11.01 8.28
C GLU A 253 14.76 -11.52 7.18
N ILE A 254 14.32 -11.54 5.92
CA ILE A 254 15.18 -11.89 4.78
C ILE A 254 16.38 -10.92 4.69
N MET A 255 16.15 -9.61 4.82
CA MET A 255 17.25 -8.63 4.74
C MET A 255 18.18 -8.69 5.95
N ARG A 256 17.69 -9.09 7.13
CA ARG A 256 18.53 -9.40 8.28
C ARG A 256 19.45 -10.59 8.00
N LEU A 257 18.94 -11.66 7.38
CA LEU A 257 19.77 -12.80 6.93
C LEU A 257 20.77 -12.39 5.84
N ALA A 258 20.43 -11.44 4.97
CA ALA A 258 21.37 -10.87 4.01
C ALA A 258 22.49 -10.08 4.69
N ASP A 259 22.20 -9.37 5.79
CA ASP A 259 23.21 -8.72 6.62
C ASP A 259 24.15 -9.74 7.26
N VAL A 260 23.64 -10.86 7.79
CA VAL A 260 24.46 -11.98 8.31
C VAL A 260 25.42 -12.52 7.25
N ALA A 261 24.94 -12.74 6.02
CA ALA A 261 25.79 -13.21 4.93
C ALA A 261 26.87 -12.19 4.54
N ASN A 262 26.53 -10.90 4.49
CA ASN A 262 27.50 -9.84 4.21
C ASN A 262 28.53 -9.68 5.33
N GLN A 263 28.12 -9.84 6.60
CA GLN A 263 29.02 -9.82 7.75
C GLN A 263 30.01 -10.99 7.68
N TYR A 264 29.55 -12.20 7.40
CA TYR A 264 30.42 -13.36 7.19
C TYR A 264 31.48 -13.09 6.11
N ILE A 265 31.08 -12.54 4.95
CA ILE A 265 32.01 -12.15 3.88
C ILE A 265 32.98 -11.07 4.35
N ALA A 266 32.51 -10.09 5.11
CA ALA A 266 33.33 -8.99 5.63
C ALA A 266 34.39 -9.46 6.63
N GLU A 267 34.07 -10.45 7.46
CA GLU A 267 34.98 -11.05 8.43
C GLU A 267 36.02 -11.95 7.76
N LYS A 268 35.60 -12.78 6.80
CA LYS A 268 36.48 -13.72 6.08
C LYS A 268 37.36 -13.05 5.03
N LYS A 269 36.93 -11.90 4.49
CA LYS A 269 37.69 -11.08 3.53
C LYS A 269 38.25 -11.88 2.34
N PRO A 270 37.40 -12.48 1.49
CA PRO A 270 37.86 -13.31 0.36
C PRO A 270 38.83 -12.58 -0.60
N TRP A 271 38.74 -11.24 -0.72
CA TRP A 271 39.68 -10.44 -1.52
C TRP A 271 41.09 -10.34 -0.92
N GLU A 272 41.25 -10.55 0.39
CA GLU A 272 42.55 -10.68 1.05
C GLU A 272 43.04 -12.12 0.96
N LEU A 273 42.18 -13.10 1.27
CA LEU A 273 42.51 -14.52 1.13
C LEU A 273 43.03 -14.87 -0.27
N ALA A 274 42.42 -14.31 -1.31
CA ALA A 274 42.84 -14.54 -2.69
C ALA A 274 44.24 -14.03 -3.06
N LYS A 275 44.86 -13.21 -2.21
CA LYS A 275 46.22 -12.66 -2.43
C LYS A 275 47.31 -13.48 -1.74
N HIS A 276 46.95 -14.43 -0.87
CA HIS A 276 47.90 -15.18 -0.06
C HIS A 276 48.01 -16.63 -0.53
N GLU A 277 49.23 -17.09 -0.81
CA GLU A 277 49.48 -18.50 -1.13
C GLU A 277 49.09 -19.42 0.05
N GLY A 278 48.53 -20.59 -0.28
CA GLY A 278 48.08 -21.56 0.72
C GLY A 278 46.70 -21.27 1.36
N LYS A 279 46.04 -20.17 0.99
CA LYS A 279 44.68 -19.82 1.49
C LYS A 279 43.53 -20.26 0.58
N ASP A 280 43.81 -21.05 -0.44
CA ASP A 280 42.83 -21.43 -1.47
C ASP A 280 41.66 -22.26 -0.91
N ALA A 281 41.94 -23.19 0.01
CA ALA A 281 40.88 -23.98 0.66
C ALA A 281 39.93 -23.10 1.48
N GLU A 282 40.47 -22.13 2.23
CA GLU A 282 39.68 -21.19 3.05
C GLU A 282 38.87 -20.22 2.18
N LEU A 283 39.47 -19.73 1.08
CA LEU A 283 38.77 -18.92 0.08
C LEU A 283 37.62 -19.70 -0.56
N HIS A 284 37.87 -20.97 -0.91
CA HIS A 284 36.89 -21.85 -1.53
C HIS A 284 35.70 -22.09 -0.61
N GLU A 285 35.96 -22.43 0.66
CA GLU A 285 34.92 -22.61 1.69
C GLU A 285 34.13 -21.32 1.92
N THR A 286 34.81 -20.18 2.05
CA THR A 286 34.19 -18.87 2.27
C THR A 286 33.21 -18.54 1.15
N CYS A 287 33.66 -18.63 -0.11
CA CYS A 287 32.82 -18.29 -1.26
C CYS A 287 31.67 -19.30 -1.44
N SER A 288 31.89 -20.58 -1.16
CA SER A 288 30.85 -21.63 -1.26
C SER A 288 29.77 -21.47 -0.19
N THR A 289 30.17 -21.10 1.03
CA THR A 289 29.27 -20.78 2.14
C THR A 289 28.40 -19.57 1.81
N ALA A 290 29.02 -18.48 1.33
CA ALA A 290 28.31 -17.27 0.92
C ALA A 290 27.28 -17.53 -0.20
N LEU A 291 27.63 -18.34 -1.21
CA LEU A 291 26.70 -18.71 -2.29
C LEU A 291 25.56 -19.61 -1.81
N THR A 292 25.79 -20.44 -0.78
CA THR A 292 24.71 -21.21 -0.13
C THR A 292 23.73 -20.27 0.59
N MET A 293 24.22 -19.28 1.33
CA MET A 293 23.35 -18.26 1.94
C MET A 293 22.58 -17.44 0.90
N PHE A 294 23.24 -17.08 -0.21
CA PHE A 294 22.60 -16.40 -1.33
C PHE A 294 21.45 -17.22 -1.93
N ARG A 295 21.64 -18.52 -2.13
CA ARG A 295 20.60 -19.46 -2.57
C ARG A 295 19.40 -19.46 -1.62
N ASP A 296 19.64 -19.47 -0.31
CA ASP A 296 18.56 -19.47 0.69
C ASP A 296 17.76 -18.16 0.68
N LEU A 297 18.44 -17.02 0.58
CA LEU A 297 17.78 -15.72 0.40
C LEU A 297 16.93 -15.69 -0.89
N THR A 298 17.43 -16.30 -1.96
CA THR A 298 16.71 -16.41 -3.25
C THR A 298 15.41 -17.20 -3.08
N LEU A 299 15.45 -18.33 -2.36
CA LEU A 299 14.27 -19.14 -2.07
C LEU A 299 13.20 -18.29 -1.35
N TYR A 300 13.61 -17.51 -0.35
CA TYR A 300 12.69 -16.67 0.41
C TYR A 300 12.16 -15.47 -0.38
N LEU A 301 12.96 -14.91 -1.28
CA LEU A 301 12.56 -13.78 -2.14
C LEU A 301 11.76 -14.20 -3.36
N LYS A 302 11.77 -15.47 -3.77
CA LYS A 302 11.14 -15.97 -5.00
C LYS A 302 9.67 -15.56 -5.19
N PRO A 303 8.79 -15.54 -4.17
CA PRO A 303 7.41 -15.06 -4.33
C PRO A 303 7.34 -13.57 -4.75
N VAL A 304 8.34 -12.77 -4.37
CA VAL A 304 8.42 -11.34 -4.63
C VAL A 304 9.23 -11.04 -5.90
N LEU A 305 10.33 -11.77 -6.12
CA LEU A 305 11.30 -11.58 -7.19
C LEU A 305 11.41 -12.84 -8.09
N PRO A 306 10.34 -13.24 -8.80
CA PRO A 306 10.33 -14.48 -9.58
C PRO A 306 11.32 -14.50 -10.76
N GLU A 307 11.53 -13.39 -11.47
CA GLU A 307 12.43 -13.34 -12.63
C GLU A 307 13.88 -13.40 -12.17
N LEU A 308 14.24 -12.62 -11.15
CA LEU A 308 15.57 -12.68 -10.54
C LEU A 308 15.83 -14.04 -9.89
N ALA A 309 14.84 -14.66 -9.24
CA ALA A 309 14.98 -16.02 -8.73
C ALA A 309 15.30 -17.02 -9.85
N ALA A 310 14.61 -16.93 -11.00
CA ALA A 310 14.91 -17.79 -12.15
C ALA A 310 16.33 -17.57 -12.72
N GLN A 311 16.80 -16.32 -12.76
CA GLN A 311 18.18 -16.01 -13.14
C GLN A 311 19.19 -16.59 -12.16
N VAL A 312 18.90 -16.54 -10.86
CA VAL A 312 19.76 -17.14 -9.83
C VAL A 312 19.74 -18.66 -9.89
N GLU A 313 18.59 -19.29 -10.14
CA GLU A 313 18.46 -20.73 -10.37
C GLU A 313 19.33 -21.18 -11.55
N ALA A 314 19.30 -20.42 -12.66
CA ALA A 314 20.15 -20.66 -13.81
C ALA A 314 21.64 -20.44 -13.47
N PHE A 315 21.99 -19.37 -12.75
CA PHE A 315 23.37 -19.09 -12.33
C PHE A 315 23.92 -20.20 -11.42
N LEU A 316 23.15 -20.60 -10.42
CA LEU A 316 23.53 -21.67 -9.49
C LEU A 316 23.41 -23.06 -10.11
N ASN A 317 22.84 -23.19 -11.31
CA ASN A 317 22.63 -24.45 -12.00
C ASN A 317 21.82 -25.46 -11.15
N ILE A 318 20.69 -25.00 -10.63
CA ILE A 318 19.78 -25.77 -9.78
C ILE A 318 18.37 -25.80 -10.37
N PRO A 319 17.56 -26.83 -10.04
CA PRO A 319 16.14 -26.81 -10.38
C PRO A 319 15.42 -25.64 -9.70
N PRO A 320 14.20 -25.28 -10.17
CA PRO A 320 13.40 -24.25 -9.54
C PRO A 320 13.26 -24.47 -8.03
N LEU A 321 13.63 -23.44 -7.27
CA LEU A 321 13.55 -23.43 -5.81
C LEU A 321 12.09 -23.57 -5.36
N ALA A 322 11.85 -24.52 -4.46
CA ALA A 322 10.57 -24.74 -3.82
C ALA A 322 10.76 -24.89 -2.31
N TRP A 323 9.70 -24.59 -1.54
CA TRP A 323 9.71 -24.70 -0.08
C TRP A 323 9.55 -26.14 0.43
N ASN A 324 9.28 -27.08 -0.48
CA ASN A 324 8.76 -28.41 -0.15
C ASN A 324 9.81 -29.40 0.36
N ASP A 325 11.07 -28.96 0.48
CA ASP A 325 12.20 -29.84 0.78
C ASP A 325 12.73 -29.70 2.21
N ILE A 326 13.47 -30.70 2.66
CA ILE A 326 14.39 -30.54 3.79
C ILE A 326 15.48 -29.56 3.36
N TRP A 327 15.77 -28.55 4.18
CA TRP A 327 16.90 -27.65 3.92
C TRP A 327 18.18 -28.44 3.67
N LYS A 328 18.83 -28.18 2.53
CA LYS A 328 20.10 -28.79 2.13
C LYS A 328 21.00 -27.71 1.51
N PRO A 329 22.29 -27.68 1.89
CA PRO A 329 23.24 -26.78 1.25
C PRO A 329 23.56 -27.24 -0.17
N LEU A 330 24.16 -26.34 -0.96
CA LEU A 330 24.76 -26.73 -2.24
C LEU A 330 25.94 -27.68 -1.96
N PRO A 331 26.01 -28.88 -2.57
CA PRO A 331 27.02 -29.87 -2.21
C PRO A 331 28.40 -29.48 -2.73
N ALA A 332 29.44 -29.92 -2.03
CA ALA A 332 30.81 -29.81 -2.51
C ALA A 332 30.96 -30.52 -3.87
N GLY A 333 31.67 -29.89 -4.80
CA GLY A 333 31.81 -30.33 -6.19
C GLY A 333 30.68 -29.87 -7.13
N HIS A 334 29.59 -29.30 -6.61
CA HIS A 334 28.50 -28.75 -7.42
C HIS A 334 29.01 -27.67 -8.38
N THR A 335 28.66 -27.75 -9.65
CA THR A 335 29.11 -26.80 -10.67
C THR A 335 28.08 -25.69 -10.87
N ILE A 336 28.51 -24.45 -10.69
CA ILE A 336 27.73 -23.25 -11.01
C ILE A 336 28.09 -22.71 -12.39
N ASN A 337 27.17 -21.98 -13.01
CA ASN A 337 27.41 -21.28 -14.26
C ASN A 337 28.18 -19.97 -14.01
N ALA A 338 28.73 -19.40 -15.08
CA ALA A 338 29.41 -18.11 -15.00
C ALA A 338 28.44 -17.02 -14.51
N TYR A 339 28.86 -16.24 -13.52
CA TYR A 339 28.05 -15.15 -12.98
C TYR A 339 27.78 -14.09 -14.05
N GLN A 340 26.50 -13.76 -14.23
CA GLN A 340 26.05 -12.64 -15.03
C GLN A 340 25.52 -11.53 -14.13
N HIS A 341 25.53 -10.30 -14.63
CA HIS A 341 25.02 -9.16 -13.89
C HIS A 341 23.50 -9.28 -13.68
N LEU A 342 23.09 -9.57 -12.44
CA LEU A 342 21.70 -9.92 -12.09
C LEU A 342 20.77 -8.71 -11.95
N ALA A 343 21.27 -7.58 -11.44
CA ALA A 343 20.45 -6.39 -11.26
C ALA A 343 21.31 -5.13 -11.22
N THR A 344 20.83 -4.07 -11.87
CA THR A 344 21.48 -2.75 -11.88
C THR A 344 20.91 -1.87 -10.76
N ARG A 345 21.69 -0.88 -10.32
CA ARG A 345 21.15 0.18 -9.47
C ARG A 345 20.01 0.90 -10.20
N LEU A 346 18.94 1.18 -9.46
CA LEU A 346 17.85 2.00 -9.93
C LEU A 346 18.31 3.46 -9.99
N ASP A 347 18.39 4.00 -11.20
CA ASP A 347 18.69 5.41 -11.47
C ASP A 347 17.40 6.25 -11.25
N PRO A 348 17.46 7.38 -10.54
CA PRO A 348 16.35 8.32 -10.45
C PRO A 348 15.87 8.86 -11.80
N LYS A 349 16.74 9.00 -12.80
CA LYS A 349 16.41 9.66 -14.08
C LYS A 349 15.22 9.03 -14.82
N PRO A 350 15.12 7.69 -15.00
CA PRO A 350 13.92 7.06 -15.53
C PRO A 350 12.63 7.36 -14.75
N ILE A 351 12.72 7.52 -13.43
CA ILE A 351 11.56 7.86 -12.59
C ILE A 351 11.15 9.32 -12.81
N GLU A 352 12.11 10.24 -12.85
CA GLU A 352 11.88 11.65 -13.18
C GLU A 352 11.24 11.79 -14.58
N ALA A 353 11.76 11.06 -15.57
CA ALA A 353 11.22 11.03 -16.92
C ALA A 353 9.77 10.49 -16.95
N MET A 354 9.48 9.43 -16.18
CA MET A 354 8.13 8.88 -16.05
C MET A 354 7.15 9.89 -15.47
N VAL A 355 7.54 10.60 -14.40
CA VAL A 355 6.70 11.63 -13.77
C VAL A 355 6.47 12.80 -14.74
N ALA A 356 7.52 13.23 -15.46
CA ALA A 356 7.42 14.28 -16.46
C ALA A 356 6.48 13.90 -17.62
N ALA A 357 6.62 12.69 -18.18
CA ALA A 357 5.76 12.21 -19.26
C ALA A 357 4.28 12.13 -18.84
N ASN A 358 4.00 11.74 -17.60
CA ASN A 358 2.65 11.71 -17.07
C ASN A 358 2.06 13.12 -16.91
N ASN A 359 2.88 14.13 -16.59
CA ASN A 359 2.47 15.53 -16.57
C ASN A 359 2.15 16.08 -17.97
N GLU A 360 2.98 15.77 -18.97
CA GLU A 360 2.81 16.27 -20.34
C GLU A 360 1.56 15.72 -21.02
N SER A 361 1.18 14.47 -20.72
CA SER A 361 -0.03 13.81 -21.23
C SER A 361 -1.37 14.50 -20.86
N LEU A 362 -1.31 15.58 -20.08
CA LEU A 362 -2.46 16.39 -19.65
C LEU A 362 -2.66 17.68 -20.44
N SER A 363 -1.71 18.00 -21.31
CA SER A 363 -1.90 19.08 -22.27
C SER A 363 -2.92 18.63 -23.32
N PRO A 364 -4.01 19.39 -23.56
CA PRO A 364 -4.95 19.04 -24.61
C PRO A 364 -4.20 18.96 -25.94
N SER A 365 -4.30 17.81 -26.61
CA SER A 365 -3.83 17.69 -27.98
C SER A 365 -4.57 18.72 -28.85
N PRO A 366 -3.89 19.47 -29.72
CA PRO A 366 -4.57 20.40 -30.62
C PRO A 366 -5.43 19.62 -31.61
N SER A 367 -6.75 19.74 -31.41
CA SER A 367 -7.84 19.69 -32.40
C SER A 367 -7.73 18.72 -33.59
N ASP A 368 -8.56 17.67 -33.57
CA ASP A 368 -9.32 17.29 -34.77
C ASP A 368 -10.58 18.17 -34.82
N GLU A 369 -10.47 19.32 -35.49
CA GLU A 369 -11.64 20.08 -35.95
C GLU A 369 -12.28 19.34 -37.12
N THR A 370 -13.41 18.66 -36.87
CA THR A 370 -14.42 18.42 -37.90
C THR A 370 -15.79 18.85 -37.39
N THR A 371 -16.12 20.10 -37.72
CA THR A 371 -17.44 20.63 -38.07
C THR A 371 -18.68 19.90 -37.53
N SER A 372 -19.33 20.47 -36.52
CA SER A 372 -20.79 20.36 -36.40
C SER A 372 -21.42 21.77 -36.44
N HIS A 373 -22.16 22.01 -37.52
CA HIS A 373 -22.94 23.23 -37.71
C HIS A 373 -24.10 23.28 -36.70
N SER A 374 -24.15 24.36 -35.94
CA SER A 374 -25.34 24.81 -35.22
C SER A 374 -26.37 25.32 -36.22
N THR A 375 -27.51 24.63 -36.30
CA THR A 375 -28.77 25.26 -36.72
C THR A 375 -29.90 24.83 -35.78
N LYS A 376 -30.36 25.79 -34.96
CA LYS A 376 -31.69 25.78 -34.34
C LYS A 376 -32.76 25.77 -35.44
N PRO A 377 -33.93 25.16 -35.17
CA PRO A 377 -35.17 25.77 -35.61
C PRO A 377 -36.09 26.12 -34.45
N ALA A 378 -36.87 27.17 -34.72
CA ALA A 378 -37.85 27.79 -33.86
C ALA A 378 -39.21 27.09 -33.88
N SER A 379 -40.03 27.54 -32.93
CA SER A 379 -41.42 27.23 -32.59
C SER A 379 -42.45 27.08 -33.72
N GLY A 380 -43.42 26.19 -33.49
CA GLY A 380 -44.77 26.21 -34.08
C GLY A 380 -45.81 25.52 -33.16
N GLN A 381 -46.89 26.23 -32.82
CA GLN A 381 -48.10 25.79 -32.08
C GLN A 381 -48.83 24.63 -32.84
N VAL A 382 -49.70 23.78 -32.28
CA VAL A 382 -51.09 24.06 -31.80
C VAL A 382 -51.69 22.89 -30.97
N ALA A 383 -52.34 23.25 -29.85
CA ALA A 383 -53.50 22.74 -29.07
C ALA A 383 -53.93 21.26 -28.94
N GLY A 384 -54.29 20.89 -27.69
CA GLY A 384 -55.32 19.88 -27.33
C GLY A 384 -55.21 19.27 -25.90
N TYR A 385 -55.96 19.78 -24.92
CA TYR A 385 -56.22 19.18 -23.58
C TYR A 385 -57.51 18.28 -23.63
N PRO A 386 -57.91 17.43 -22.63
CA PRO A 386 -57.56 17.50 -21.20
C PRO A 386 -57.28 16.21 -20.38
N ALA A 387 -56.55 16.43 -19.27
CA ALA A 387 -56.66 15.89 -17.90
C ALA A 387 -57.10 14.43 -17.59
N SER A 388 -56.27 13.72 -16.80
CA SER A 388 -56.58 13.36 -15.39
C SER A 388 -55.51 12.47 -14.76
N GLY A 389 -55.26 12.64 -13.45
CA GLY A 389 -54.56 11.65 -12.60
C GLY A 389 -53.36 12.18 -11.81
N ARG A 390 -53.59 12.56 -10.56
CA ARG A 390 -52.56 12.82 -9.54
C ARG A 390 -51.84 11.53 -9.14
N GLY A 391 -50.53 11.60 -8.90
CA GLY A 391 -49.76 10.57 -8.20
C GLY A 391 -48.37 11.12 -7.85
N GLU A 392 -48.04 11.12 -6.58
CA GLU A 392 -46.99 11.89 -5.93
C GLU A 392 -45.57 11.30 -6.10
N THR A 393 -44.59 12.21 -6.18
CA THR A 393 -43.20 12.12 -5.70
C THR A 393 -42.42 10.80 -5.83
N VAL A 394 -41.65 10.68 -6.91
CA VAL A 394 -40.45 9.83 -6.99
C VAL A 394 -39.26 10.74 -7.32
N GLN A 395 -38.79 11.51 -6.33
CA GLN A 395 -37.60 12.37 -6.46
C GLN A 395 -36.70 12.37 -5.20
N SER A 396 -37.00 11.54 -4.19
CA SER A 396 -36.28 11.54 -2.91
C SER A 396 -35.12 10.54 -2.83
N GLU A 397 -35.14 9.42 -3.56
CA GLU A 397 -34.16 8.34 -3.32
C GLU A 397 -32.89 8.43 -4.18
N GLN A 398 -32.97 8.99 -5.40
CA GLN A 398 -31.77 9.33 -6.19
C GLN A 398 -30.95 10.46 -5.55
N ARG A 399 -31.54 11.24 -4.65
CA ARG A 399 -30.80 12.29 -3.93
C ARG A 399 -29.89 11.69 -2.88
N HIS A 400 -30.22 10.62 -2.15
CA HIS A 400 -29.35 10.18 -1.05
C HIS A 400 -28.00 9.57 -1.48
N ALA A 401 -27.99 8.72 -2.52
CA ALA A 401 -26.74 8.14 -3.04
C ALA A 401 -25.88 9.17 -3.80
N ALA A 402 -26.52 10.04 -4.60
CA ALA A 402 -25.83 11.14 -5.27
C ALA A 402 -25.38 12.23 -4.29
N HIS A 403 -26.10 12.47 -3.17
CA HIS A 403 -25.68 13.45 -2.17
C HIS A 403 -24.43 12.96 -1.44
N GLN A 404 -24.32 11.67 -1.08
CA GLN A 404 -23.10 11.15 -0.43
C GLN A 404 -21.88 11.18 -1.36
N GLN A 405 -22.03 10.89 -2.66
CA GLN A 405 -20.94 11.01 -3.63
C GLN A 405 -20.60 12.47 -3.98
N HIS A 406 -21.61 13.34 -4.05
CA HIS A 406 -21.40 14.75 -4.41
C HIS A 406 -20.96 15.60 -3.21
N THR A 407 -21.32 15.29 -1.96
CA THR A 407 -20.76 15.92 -0.76
C THR A 407 -19.33 15.48 -0.52
N ALA A 408 -19.01 14.19 -0.69
CA ALA A 408 -17.63 13.70 -0.61
C ALA A 408 -16.74 14.34 -1.68
N ASN A 409 -17.21 14.46 -2.93
CA ASN A 409 -16.43 15.11 -3.99
C ASN A 409 -16.32 16.64 -3.82
N LYS A 410 -17.30 17.31 -3.18
CA LYS A 410 -17.24 18.77 -2.92
C LYS A 410 -16.42 19.11 -1.66
N GLU A 411 -16.36 18.24 -0.66
CA GLU A 411 -15.44 18.38 0.49
C GLU A 411 -13.99 18.12 0.07
N VAL A 412 -13.75 17.14 -0.81
CA VAL A 412 -12.40 16.86 -1.34
C VAL A 412 -11.92 17.96 -2.31
N ALA A 413 -12.80 18.47 -3.19
CA ALA A 413 -12.44 19.56 -4.11
C ALA A 413 -12.30 20.93 -3.43
N ARG A 414 -12.82 21.11 -2.20
CA ARG A 414 -12.69 22.37 -1.46
C ARG A 414 -11.39 22.44 -0.65
N ALA A 415 -10.79 21.29 -0.32
CA ALA A 415 -9.45 21.21 0.26
C ALA A 415 -8.32 21.51 -0.76
N GLU A 416 -8.64 21.67 -2.04
CA GLU A 416 -7.67 22.05 -3.09
C GLU A 416 -7.33 23.56 -3.12
N LYS A 417 -7.78 24.37 -2.15
CA LYS A 417 -7.50 25.81 -2.12
C LYS A 417 -6.38 26.21 -1.17
N ASP A 418 -5.33 26.73 -1.79
CA ASP A 418 -4.35 27.69 -1.30
C ASP A 418 -3.38 27.20 -0.22
N PHE A 419 -2.47 26.29 -0.59
CA PHE A 419 -1.19 26.21 0.10
C PHE A 419 -0.28 27.32 -0.40
N GLU A 420 0.31 28.07 0.54
CA GLU A 420 1.36 29.03 0.25
C GLU A 420 2.56 28.34 -0.44
N PRO A 421 3.37 29.07 -1.23
CA PRO A 421 4.53 28.50 -1.92
C PRO A 421 5.44 27.70 -0.98
N PHE A 422 6.08 26.66 -1.51
CA PHE A 422 7.03 25.86 -0.75
C PHE A 422 8.15 26.74 -0.18
N ILE A 423 8.44 26.55 1.10
CA ILE A 423 9.56 27.17 1.79
C ILE A 423 10.72 26.19 1.90
N GLY A 424 11.96 26.69 1.98
CA GLY A 424 13.13 25.83 2.21
C GLY A 424 13.18 25.33 3.66
N ILE A 425 13.97 24.28 3.92
CA ILE A 425 14.21 23.79 5.29
C ILE A 425 14.80 24.88 6.20
N GLU A 426 15.55 25.82 5.62
CA GLU A 426 16.10 26.98 6.34
C GLU A 426 15.01 27.91 6.87
N ASP A 427 13.90 28.06 6.15
CA ASP A 427 12.77 28.90 6.57
C ASP A 427 11.99 28.24 7.71
N PHE A 428 11.82 26.91 7.65
CA PHE A 428 11.24 26.16 8.76
C PHE A 428 12.14 26.20 10.00
N ALA A 429 13.46 26.05 9.82
CA ALA A 429 14.43 26.09 10.92
C ALA A 429 14.47 27.44 11.66
N LYS A 430 14.04 28.54 11.02
CA LYS A 430 13.87 29.86 11.65
C LYS A 430 12.75 29.89 12.67
N VAL A 431 11.77 28.99 12.62
CA VAL A 431 10.66 28.94 13.58
C VAL A 431 11.05 28.06 14.77
N ASP A 432 10.99 28.60 15.99
CA ASP A 432 11.24 27.82 17.20
C ASP A 432 9.93 27.28 17.75
N LEU A 433 9.60 26.05 17.38
CA LEU A 433 8.42 25.32 17.84
C LEU A 433 8.75 24.49 19.08
N ARG A 434 7.99 24.67 20.16
CA ARG A 434 8.19 24.01 21.46
C ARG A 434 6.93 23.32 21.94
N VAL A 435 7.12 22.17 22.58
CA VAL A 435 6.08 21.56 23.40
C VAL A 435 5.86 22.43 24.64
N ALA A 436 4.60 22.80 24.88
CA ALA A 436 4.18 23.63 26.00
C ALA A 436 3.15 22.90 26.86
N ARG A 437 3.28 22.98 28.19
CA ARG A 437 2.24 22.56 29.14
C ARG A 437 1.36 23.74 29.49
N ILE A 438 0.05 23.55 29.40
CA ILE A 438 -0.93 24.55 29.84
C ILE A 438 -1.03 24.46 31.36
N VAL A 439 -0.32 25.34 32.07
CA VAL A 439 -0.33 25.41 33.54
C VAL A 439 -1.63 26.01 34.04
N ASN A 440 -2.11 27.05 33.35
CA ASN A 440 -3.39 27.68 33.65
C ASN A 440 -4.09 28.14 32.37
N ALA A 441 -5.42 28.19 32.40
CA ALA A 441 -6.24 28.75 31.34
C ALA A 441 -7.41 29.52 31.97
N GLU A 442 -7.65 30.75 31.51
CA GLU A 442 -8.65 31.65 32.07
C GLU A 442 -9.42 32.37 30.96
N HIS A 443 -10.67 32.73 31.23
CA HIS A 443 -11.39 33.66 30.37
C HIS A 443 -10.80 35.06 30.47
N VAL A 444 -10.75 35.77 29.34
CA VAL A 444 -10.34 37.18 29.31
C VAL A 444 -11.59 38.06 29.39
N GLU A 445 -11.66 38.88 30.45
CA GLU A 445 -12.76 39.81 30.64
C GLU A 445 -12.81 40.85 29.50
N GLY A 446 -13.98 41.01 28.89
CA GLY A 446 -14.16 41.89 27.73
C GLY A 446 -13.61 41.36 26.39
N ALA A 447 -13.19 40.08 26.31
CA ALA A 447 -12.85 39.44 25.03
C ALA A 447 -13.76 38.23 24.73
N GLU A 448 -14.45 38.27 23.59
CA GLU A 448 -15.40 37.23 23.18
C GLU A 448 -14.71 35.96 22.65
N LYS A 449 -13.50 36.09 22.08
CA LYS A 449 -12.81 35.00 21.37
C LYS A 449 -11.53 34.48 22.06
N LEU A 450 -11.03 35.17 23.08
CA LEU A 450 -9.71 34.90 23.66
C LEU A 450 -9.79 34.14 24.99
N LEU A 451 -8.90 33.16 25.15
CA LEU A 451 -8.48 32.63 26.44
C LEU A 451 -7.07 33.12 26.76
N LYS A 452 -6.79 33.35 28.04
CA LYS A 452 -5.44 33.62 28.54
C LYS A 452 -4.85 32.29 29.00
N LEU A 453 -3.77 31.87 28.37
CA LEU A 453 -3.05 30.65 28.70
C LEU A 453 -1.72 31.01 29.39
N THR A 454 -1.41 30.32 30.47
CA THR A 454 -0.10 30.32 31.10
C THR A 454 0.62 29.04 30.69
N LEU A 455 1.68 29.18 29.90
CA LEU A 455 2.35 28.07 29.23
C LEU A 455 3.76 27.85 29.79
N ASP A 456 4.03 26.64 30.25
CA ASP A 456 5.36 26.19 30.63
C ASP A 456 6.04 25.51 29.42
N ILE A 457 7.18 26.04 29.02
CA ILE A 457 8.04 25.52 27.95
C ILE A 457 9.44 25.16 28.47
N GLY A 458 9.57 24.86 29.76
CA GLY A 458 10.86 24.53 30.39
C GLY A 458 11.73 25.74 30.72
N GLU A 459 11.14 26.94 30.77
CA GLU A 459 11.79 28.18 31.21
C GLU A 459 11.52 28.44 32.70
N GLU A 460 12.34 29.30 33.33
CA GLU A 460 12.19 29.65 34.76
C GLU A 460 10.82 30.29 35.07
N LYS A 461 10.24 31.00 34.09
CA LYS A 461 8.91 31.62 34.20
C LYS A 461 8.02 31.14 33.05
N PRO A 462 6.79 30.69 33.34
CA PRO A 462 5.80 30.42 32.31
C PRO A 462 5.46 31.68 31.51
N ARG A 463 5.20 31.51 30.22
CA ARG A 463 4.83 32.60 29.31
C ARG A 463 3.33 32.79 29.24
N ILE A 464 2.89 34.03 28.99
CA ILE A 464 1.49 34.34 28.78
C ILE A 464 1.18 34.36 27.28
N VAL A 465 0.17 33.60 26.86
CA VAL A 465 -0.33 33.60 25.48
C VAL A 465 -1.83 33.82 25.45
N PHE A 466 -2.29 34.78 24.65
CA PHE A 466 -3.71 35.01 24.41
C PHE A 466 -4.14 34.26 23.15
N ALA A 467 -4.93 33.19 23.32
CA ALA A 467 -5.29 32.27 22.25
C ALA A 467 -6.76 32.42 21.84
N GLY A 468 -7.02 32.48 20.53
CA GLY A 468 -8.35 32.65 19.92
C GLY A 468 -9.26 31.42 19.96
N ILE A 469 -9.18 30.60 21.02
CA ILE A 469 -9.75 29.25 21.09
C ILE A 469 -10.99 29.13 22.01
N LYS A 470 -11.49 30.26 22.53
CA LYS A 470 -12.58 30.29 23.51
C LYS A 470 -13.88 29.65 23.02
N SER A 471 -14.15 29.67 21.72
CA SER A 471 -15.37 29.09 21.14
C SER A 471 -15.36 27.56 21.10
N ALA A 472 -14.20 26.92 21.24
CA ALA A 472 -14.04 25.46 21.11
C ALA A 472 -13.63 24.78 22.42
N TYR A 473 -13.09 25.51 23.40
CA TYR A 473 -12.54 24.94 24.61
C TYR A 473 -12.98 25.65 25.88
N ASP A 474 -13.37 24.83 26.85
CA ASP A 474 -13.55 25.22 28.24
C ASP A 474 -12.16 25.31 28.93
N PRO A 475 -11.79 26.45 29.55
CA PRO A 475 -10.50 26.62 30.22
C PRO A 475 -10.14 25.51 31.21
N GLU A 476 -11.11 24.97 31.96
CA GLU A 476 -10.83 23.94 32.96
C GLU A 476 -10.34 22.63 32.32
N LYS A 477 -10.80 22.32 31.10
CA LYS A 477 -10.37 21.12 30.35
C LYS A 477 -9.00 21.26 29.69
N LEU A 478 -8.42 22.46 29.70
CA LEU A 478 -7.12 22.73 29.09
C LEU A 478 -5.96 22.58 30.08
N LYS A 479 -6.20 22.76 31.37
CA LYS A 479 -5.16 22.67 32.41
C LYS A 479 -4.51 21.29 32.39
N GLY A 480 -3.19 21.26 32.41
CA GLY A 480 -2.37 20.05 32.39
C GLY A 480 -2.10 19.45 31.01
N ARG A 481 -2.85 19.85 29.96
CA ARG A 481 -2.63 19.36 28.59
C ARG A 481 -1.32 19.87 28.01
N LEU A 482 -0.75 19.09 27.10
CA LEU A 482 0.36 19.50 26.25
C LEU A 482 -0.15 20.05 24.92
N THR A 483 0.53 21.08 24.43
CA THR A 483 0.27 21.74 23.16
C THR A 483 1.58 22.18 22.48
N VAL A 484 1.49 22.74 21.27
CA VAL A 484 2.61 23.28 20.51
C VAL A 484 2.56 24.81 20.52
N MET A 485 3.67 25.45 20.85
CA MET A 485 3.84 26.90 20.86
C MET A 485 4.97 27.33 19.92
N VAL A 486 4.76 28.42 19.18
CA VAL A 486 5.83 29.17 18.54
C VAL A 486 6.48 30.09 19.57
N ALA A 487 7.73 29.77 19.94
CA ALA A 487 8.45 30.38 21.06
C ALA A 487 9.29 31.60 20.69
N ASN A 488 9.60 31.80 19.40
CA ASN A 488 10.43 32.91 18.93
C ASN A 488 9.67 33.97 18.12
N LEU A 489 8.34 34.03 18.24
CA LEU A 489 7.57 35.18 17.77
C LEU A 489 7.81 36.39 18.67
N ALA A 490 7.96 37.57 18.07
CA ALA A 490 8.12 38.81 18.81
C ALA A 490 6.90 39.03 19.74
N PRO A 491 7.11 39.35 21.04
CA PRO A 491 6.02 39.61 21.96
C PRO A 491 5.11 40.74 21.47
N ARG A 492 3.79 40.51 21.55
CA ARG A 492 2.78 41.47 21.08
C ARG A 492 2.00 42.03 22.26
N LYS A 493 2.05 43.35 22.44
CA LYS A 493 1.21 44.04 23.43
C LYS A 493 -0.25 44.03 22.97
N MET A 494 -1.11 43.44 23.77
CA MET A 494 -2.55 43.40 23.57
C MET A 494 -3.26 44.24 24.64
N LYS A 495 -4.55 44.52 24.44
CA LYS A 495 -5.38 45.28 25.39
C LYS A 495 -5.37 44.68 26.81
N PHE A 496 -5.14 43.37 26.92
CA PHE A 496 -5.27 42.58 28.15
C PHE A 496 -3.93 42.13 28.75
N GLY A 497 -2.80 42.46 28.13
CA GLY A 497 -1.47 42.03 28.54
C GLY A 497 -0.50 41.82 27.38
N MET A 498 0.68 41.31 27.67
CA MET A 498 1.67 40.92 26.65
C MET A 498 1.43 39.46 26.25
N SER A 499 1.37 39.16 24.95
CA SER A 499 1.39 37.79 24.43
C SER A 499 2.81 37.44 24.00
N GLU A 500 3.40 36.41 24.59
CA GLU A 500 4.83 36.07 24.46
C GLU A 500 5.07 34.81 23.61
N GLY A 501 4.12 34.53 22.72
CA GLY A 501 4.12 33.37 21.84
C GLY A 501 2.76 33.18 21.17
N MET A 502 2.64 32.09 20.42
CA MET A 502 1.40 31.68 19.75
C MET A 502 1.24 30.17 19.85
N VAL A 503 0.08 29.70 20.29
CA VAL A 503 -0.26 28.28 20.25
C VAL A 503 -0.75 27.90 18.86
N LEU A 504 -0.42 26.68 18.41
CA LEU A 504 -0.88 26.18 17.12
C LEU A 504 -2.23 25.48 17.27
N ALA A 505 -3.18 25.88 16.43
CA ALA A 505 -4.47 25.25 16.30
C ALA A 505 -4.82 25.11 14.81
N ALA A 506 -5.38 23.97 14.43
CA ALA A 506 -5.95 23.76 13.11
C ALA A 506 -7.38 24.30 13.06
N SER A 507 -7.71 24.96 11.96
CA SER A 507 -9.08 25.32 11.56
C SER A 507 -9.21 25.14 10.05
N GLY A 508 -10.40 24.81 9.56
CA GLY A 508 -10.66 24.65 8.13
C GLY A 508 -12.13 24.92 7.80
N ASP A 509 -12.60 24.36 6.70
CA ASP A 509 -14.00 24.51 6.25
C ASP A 509 -15.03 23.85 7.18
N THR A 510 -14.60 22.88 8.01
CA THR A 510 -15.44 22.31 9.07
C THR A 510 -15.41 23.21 10.32
N PRO A 511 -16.56 23.55 10.93
CA PRO A 511 -16.61 24.38 12.12
C PRO A 511 -15.83 23.75 13.28
N GLY A 512 -14.78 24.42 13.76
CA GLY A 512 -14.01 23.96 14.92
C GLY A 512 -12.63 24.60 15.00
N LEU A 513 -12.05 24.62 16.21
CA LEU A 513 -10.65 24.92 16.45
C LEU A 513 -10.04 23.72 17.15
N PHE A 514 -8.94 23.20 16.60
CA PHE A 514 -8.30 21.99 17.08
C PHE A 514 -6.87 22.28 17.53
N ILE A 515 -6.66 22.39 18.83
CA ILE A 515 -5.31 22.55 19.41
C ILE A 515 -4.49 21.31 19.10
N LEU A 516 -3.27 21.51 18.58
CA LEU A 516 -2.34 20.42 18.34
C LEU A 516 -1.75 19.93 19.67
N SER A 517 -1.74 18.62 19.89
CA SER A 517 -1.17 17.96 21.06
C SER A 517 -0.10 16.95 20.63
N PRO A 518 1.07 16.93 21.30
CA PRO A 518 2.10 15.92 21.04
C PRO A 518 1.73 14.56 21.64
N ASP A 519 2.33 13.49 21.12
CA ASP A 519 2.18 12.12 21.62
C ASP A 519 2.71 11.94 23.05
N ASN A 520 2.27 10.85 23.70
CA ASN A 520 2.69 10.50 25.05
C ASN A 520 4.22 10.37 25.15
N GLY A 521 4.78 10.93 26.23
CA GLY A 521 6.23 10.95 26.49
C GLY A 521 6.90 12.30 26.17
N ALA A 522 6.26 13.16 25.39
CA ALA A 522 6.73 14.52 25.16
C ALA A 522 6.77 15.35 26.47
N GLN A 523 7.82 16.15 26.64
CA GLN A 523 8.03 17.00 27.81
C GLN A 523 8.02 18.49 27.43
N PRO A 524 7.57 19.37 28.34
CA PRO A 524 7.67 20.82 28.16
C PRO A 524 9.09 21.25 27.76
N GLY A 525 9.19 22.11 26.75
CA GLY A 525 10.46 22.65 26.24
C GLY A 525 11.16 21.83 25.17
N MET A 526 10.69 20.60 24.90
CA MET A 526 11.18 19.82 23.76
C MET A 526 10.97 20.60 22.45
N ARG A 527 12.04 20.72 21.66
CA ARG A 527 11.99 21.37 20.34
C ARG A 527 11.38 20.42 19.32
N ILE A 528 10.43 20.94 18.55
CA ILE A 528 9.86 20.25 17.40
C ILE A 528 10.79 20.48 16.20
N LYS A 529 11.14 19.41 15.51
CA LYS A 529 12.13 19.37 14.44
C LYS A 529 11.52 18.81 13.17
#